data_AF-A0A2N1J0H1-F1
#
_entry.id   AF-A0A2N1J0H1-F1
#
_cell.length_a   1.000
_cell.length_b   1.000
_cell.length_c   1.000
_cell.angle_alpha   90.00
_cell.angle_beta   90.00
_cell.angle_gamma   90.00
#
_symmetry.space_group_name_H-M   'P 1'
#
loop_
_entity.id
_entity.type
_entity.pdbx_description
1 polymer ?
#
loop_
_entity_poly.entity_id
_entity_poly.type
_entity_poly.pdbx_seq_one_letter_code
_entity_poly.pdbx_strand_id
1 'polypeptide(L)' 'MTFIPLSLQLLQAVKSNDALKVEELILNSDTKTELIKEHISLHGEESLINLLPKFKSKGLVINIKSLLNI' A
#
# COMPACT_ATOMS: atom_id res chain seq x y z
N MET A 1 -22.86 0.17 -10.88
CA MET A 1 -21.65 -0.36 -10.21
C MET A 1 -21.21 0.67 -9.19
N THR A 2 -21.04 0.27 -7.92
CA THR A 2 -20.55 1.18 -6.88
C THR A 2 -19.05 1.35 -7.08
N PHE A 3 -18.61 2.55 -7.46
CA PHE A 3 -17.19 2.86 -7.56
C PHE A 3 -16.63 3.02 -6.15
N ILE A 4 -15.71 2.15 -5.75
CA ILE A 4 -15.00 2.26 -4.47
C ILE A 4 -13.66 2.94 -4.76
N PRO A 5 -13.36 4.10 -4.15
CA PRO A 5 -12.07 4.76 -4.30
C PRO A 5 -10.90 3.84 -3.98
N LEU A 6 -9.82 3.93 -4.76
CA LEU A 6 -8.65 3.06 -4.59
C LEU A 6 -8.03 3.19 -3.20
N SER A 7 -8.03 4.39 -2.62
CA SER A 7 -7.58 4.65 -1.25
C SER A 7 -8.39 3.88 -0.21
N LEU A 8 -9.70 3.77 -0.40
CA LEU A 8 -10.58 3.00 0.48
C LEU A 8 -10.37 1.49 0.30
N GLN A 9 -10.15 1.02 -0.92
CA GLN A 9 -9.81 -0.39 -1.19
C GLN A 9 -8.47 -0.77 -0.55
N LEU A 10 -7.47 0.11 -0.66
CA LEU A 10 -6.16 -0.06 -0.02
C LEU A 10 -6.31 -0.13 1.50
N LEU A 11 -7.05 0.81 2.09
CA LEU A 11 -7.31 0.83 3.54
C LEU A 11 -7.96 -0.48 4.02
N GLN A 12 -8.97 -0.97 3.30
CA GLN A 12 -9.63 -2.23 3.64
C GLN A 12 -8.69 -3.43 3.54
N ALA A 13 -7.85 -3.48 2.50
CA ALA A 13 -6.86 -4.54 2.33
C ALA A 13 -5.80 -4.53 3.43
N VAL A 14 -5.30 -3.34 3.80
CA VAL A 14 -4.35 -3.16 4.91
C VAL A 14 -4.98 -3.59 6.24
N LYS A 15 -6.21 -3.15 6.54
CA LYS A 15 -6.93 -3.56 7.77
C LYS A 15 -7.22 -5.05 7.83
N SER A 16 -7.39 -5.69 6.67
CA SER A 16 -7.61 -7.14 6.57
C SER A 16 -6.30 -7.94 6.58
N ASN A 17 -5.15 -7.28 6.73
CA ASN A 17 -3.81 -7.88 6.70
C ASN A 17 -3.52 -8.66 5.40
N ASP A 18 -4.19 -8.29 4.30
CA ASP A 18 -4.12 -8.95 3.00
C ASP A 18 -2.99 -8.33 2.16
N ALA A 19 -1.78 -8.82 2.40
CA ALA A 19 -0.57 -8.30 1.76
C ALA A 19 -0.59 -8.45 0.23
N LEU A 20 -1.19 -9.52 -0.31
CA LEU A 20 -1.26 -9.75 -1.75
C LEU A 20 -2.16 -8.71 -2.42
N LYS A 21 -3.32 -8.44 -1.84
CA LYS A 21 -4.25 -7.44 -2.36
C LYS A 21 -3.69 -6.03 -2.23
N VAL A 22 -3.00 -5.72 -1.13
CA VAL A 22 -2.31 -4.42 -0.97
C VAL A 22 -1.26 -4.25 -2.06
N GLU A 23 -0.43 -5.26 -2.28
CA GLU A 23 0.59 -5.25 -3.33
C GLU A 23 -0.02 -5.09 -4.73
N GLU A 24 -1.08 -5.82 -5.05
CA GLU A 24 -1.80 -5.73 -6.31
C GLU A 24 -2.38 -4.32 -6.55
N LEU A 25 -3.06 -3.75 -5.53
CA LEU A 25 -3.65 -2.41 -5.62
C LEU A 25 -2.60 -1.33 -5.86
N ILE A 26 -1.43 -1.44 -5.23
CA ILE A 26 -0.34 -0.49 -5.41
C ILE A 26 0.31 -0.66 -6.79
N LEU A 27 0.55 -1.91 -7.24
CA LEU A 27 1.19 -2.16 -8.53
C LEU A 27 0.31 -1.73 -9.71
N ASN A 28 -1.00 -1.95 -9.60
CA ASN A 28 -1.97 -1.57 -10.63
C ASN A 28 -2.37 -0.09 -10.59
N SER A 29 -1.81 0.69 -9.66
CA SER A 29 -2.06 2.13 -9.58
C SER A 29 -1.06 2.94 -10.40
N ASP A 30 -1.58 3.78 -11.29
CA ASP A 30 -0.79 4.81 -11.98
C ASP A 30 -0.20 5.82 -10.99
N THR A 31 -0.95 6.14 -9.93
CA THR A 31 -0.58 7.08 -8.86
C THR A 31 -0.16 6.34 -7.58
N LYS A 32 0.57 5.22 -7.73
CA LYS A 32 1.01 4.38 -6.61
C LYS A 32 1.75 5.15 -5.52
N THR A 33 2.59 6.10 -5.90
CA THR A 33 3.39 6.90 -4.97
C THR A 33 2.50 7.82 -4.13
N GLU A 34 1.55 8.51 -4.77
CA GLU A 34 0.57 9.36 -4.11
C GLU A 34 -0.34 8.53 -3.20
N LEU A 35 -0.78 7.36 -3.67
CA LEU A 35 -1.62 6.43 -2.91
C LEU A 35 -0.92 5.95 -1.62
N ILE A 36 0.37 5.58 -1.73
CA ILE A 36 1.18 5.19 -0.56
C ILE A 36 1.32 6.39 0.39
N LYS A 37 1.67 7.57 -0.11
CA LYS A 37 1.82 8.80 0.70
C LYS A 37 0.53 9.20 1.41
N GLU A 38 -0.61 9.14 0.70
CA GLU A 38 -1.93 9.42 1.26
C GLU A 38 -2.24 8.44 2.39
N HIS A 39 -2.02 7.14 2.18
CA HIS A 39 -2.22 6.13 3.21
C HIS A 39 -1.36 6.38 4.44
N ILE A 40 -0.06 6.63 4.26
CA ILE A 40 0.87 6.92 5.37
C ILE A 40 0.44 8.19 6.12
N SER A 41 0.05 9.24 5.40
CA SER A 41 -0.40 10.50 5.99
C SER A 41 -1.66 10.34 6.85
N LEU A 42 -2.61 9.52 6.40
CA LEU A 42 -3.90 9.33 7.06
C LEU A 42 -3.92 8.24 8.14
N HIS A 43 -3.08 7.21 8.01
CA HIS A 43 -3.16 5.99 8.82
C HIS A 43 -1.82 5.57 9.45
N GLY A 44 -0.74 6.30 9.18
CA GLY A 44 0.60 5.96 9.62
C GLY A 44 1.26 4.90 8.73
N GLU A 45 2.58 4.84 8.82
CA GLU A 45 3.42 3.92 8.05
C GLU A 45 3.47 2.49 8.62
N GLU A 46 3.24 2.32 9.93
CA GLU A 46 3.39 1.03 10.62
C GLU A 46 2.57 -0.09 9.98
N SER A 47 1.33 0.22 9.58
CA SER A 47 0.43 -0.74 8.96
C SER A 47 0.99 -1.28 7.65
N LEU A 48 1.66 -0.43 6.87
CA LEU A 48 2.29 -0.81 5.61
C LEU A 48 3.62 -1.52 5.86
N ILE A 49 4.43 -1.04 6.82
CA ILE A 49 5.70 -1.65 7.22
C ILE A 49 5.51 -3.10 7.67
N ASN A 50 4.46 -3.38 8.45
CA ASN A 50 4.13 -4.73 8.92
C ASN A 50 3.76 -5.69 7.77
N LEU A 51 3.34 -5.15 6.62
CA LEU A 51 2.98 -5.91 5.42
C LEU A 51 4.16 -6.08 4.46
N LEU A 52 5.16 -5.19 4.48
CA LEU A 52 6.33 -5.25 3.59
C LEU A 52 7.04 -6.62 3.57
N PRO A 53 7.26 -7.32 4.69
CA PRO A 53 7.89 -8.64 4.67
C PRO A 53 7.09 -9.70 3.90
N LYS A 54 5.77 -9.49 3.74
CA LYS A 54 4.85 -10.42 3.07
C LYS A 54 4.71 -10.14 1.58
N PHE A 55 5.24 -9.02 1.08
CA PHE A 55 5.17 -8.67 -0.34
C PHE A 55 6.08 -9.58 -1.18
N LYS A 56 5.60 -10.00 -2.34
CA LYS A 56 6.36 -10.82 -3.28
C LYS A 56 7.33 -9.98 -4.11
N SER A 57 6.91 -8.78 -4.51
CA SER A 57 7.67 -7.83 -5.32
C SER A 57 8.73 -7.12 -4.47
N LYS A 58 9.99 -7.56 -4.64
CA LYS A 58 11.13 -6.91 -3.98
C LYS A 58 11.33 -5.47 -4.47
N GLY A 59 11.01 -5.17 -5.73
CA GLY A 59 11.07 -3.81 -6.26
C GLY A 59 10.07 -2.87 -5.58
N LEU A 60 8.86 -3.36 -5.31
CA LEU A 60 7.85 -2.58 -4.57
C LEU A 60 8.30 -2.31 -3.14
N VAL A 61 8.84 -3.33 -2.46
CA VAL A 61 9.36 -3.17 -1.08
C VAL A 61 10.45 -2.11 -1.04
N ILE A 62 11.41 -2.13 -1.97
CA ILE A 62 12.48 -1.13 -2.05
C ILE A 62 11.91 0.27 -2.28
N ASN A 63 10.91 0.41 -3.18
CA ASN A 63 10.28 1.69 -3.45
C ASN A 63 9.58 2.26 -2.19
N ILE A 64 8.80 1.43 -1.50
CA ILE A 64 8.12 1.86 -0.27
C ILE A 64 9.13 2.20 0.82
N LYS A 65 10.16 1.38 1.02
CA LYS A 65 11.24 1.66 1.97
C LYS A 65 11.94 2.99 1.65
N SER A 66 12.24 3.25 0.39
CA SER A 66 12.79 4.53 -0.07
C SER A 66 11.86 5.70 0.18
N LEU A 67 10.53 5.53 0.04
CA LEU A 67 9.53 6.56 0.34
C LEU A 67 9.42 6.84 1.83
N LEU A 68 9.61 5.81 2.66
CA LEU A 68 9.60 5.87 4.12
C LEU A 68 10.96 6.28 4.72
N ASN A 69 12.01 6.34 3.89
CA ASN A 69 13.38 6.62 4.31
C ASN A 69 13.92 5.61 5.36
N ILE A 70 13.59 4.31 5.19
CA ILE A 70 13.99 3.17 6.05
C ILE A 70 14.65 2.02 5.28
#